data_AF-A0A2M7YT41-F1
#
_entry.id   AF-A0A2M7YT41-F1
#
_cell.length_a   1.000
_cell.length_b   1.000
_cell.length_c   1.000
_cell.angle_alpha   90.00
_cell.angle_beta   90.00
_cell.angle_gamma   90.00
#
_symmetry.space_group_name_H-M   'P 1'
#
loop_
_entity.id
_entity.type
_entity.pdbx_description
1 polymer ?
#
loop_
_entity_poly.entity_id
_entity_poly.type
_entity_poly.pdbx_seq_one_letter_code
_entity_poly.pdbx_strand_id
1 'polypeptide(L)'
;MDRIDLLLMDTKTGQLRFFEAKHYSNGEIRAKTGSTPRIVRQIARYQKQLNDSAVYREVLDAYRAHVAVINSLFSPNVPLPQPTEIDPTPRLLVFGFDAMQQEKLDVELRTLKAQGISAYKIGDIRKVNPVTLFRGNPRW
;
A
#
# COMPACT_ATOMS: atom_id res chain seq x y z
N MET A 1 -3.49 14.51 8.13
CA MET A 1 -3.44 13.21 7.45
C MET A 1 -2.22 12.45 7.95
N ASP A 2 -2.31 11.15 8.23
CA ASP A 2 -1.15 10.33 8.62
C ASP A 2 -0.23 10.16 7.36
N ARG A 3 1.09 9.96 7.55
CA ARG A 3 2.06 9.83 6.43
C ARG A 3 2.08 8.41 5.87
N ILE A 4 1.69 8.26 4.61
CA ILE A 4 1.77 6.98 3.88
C ILE A 4 3.13 6.81 3.21
N ASP A 5 3.67 5.59 3.22
CA ASP A 5 5.02 5.29 2.71
C ASP A 5 5.09 5.24 1.18
N LEU A 6 4.06 4.71 0.53
CA LEU A 6 4.04 4.50 -0.92
C LEU A 6 2.64 4.66 -1.50
N LEU A 7 2.56 5.27 -2.68
CA LEU A 7 1.38 5.30 -3.53
C LEU A 7 1.73 4.76 -4.91
N LEU A 8 0.83 3.95 -5.47
CA LEU A 8 0.90 3.49 -6.86
C LEU A 8 -0.36 3.92 -7.61
N MET A 9 -0.22 4.26 -8.89
CA MET A 9 -1.32 4.49 -9.82
C MET A 9 -1.34 3.39 -10.88
N ASP A 10 -2.50 2.79 -11.13
CA ASP A 10 -2.69 1.95 -12.31
C ASP A 10 -2.76 2.83 -13.55
N THR A 11 -1.78 2.72 -14.43
CA THR A 11 -1.68 3.54 -15.64
C THR A 11 -2.75 3.19 -16.68
N LYS A 12 -3.55 2.13 -16.49
CA LYS A 12 -4.68 1.80 -17.35
C LYS A 12 -5.99 2.41 -16.88
N THR A 13 -6.21 2.49 -15.57
CA THR A 13 -7.51 2.89 -15.00
C THR A 13 -7.46 4.25 -14.27
N GLY A 14 -6.27 4.72 -13.89
CA GLY A 14 -6.09 5.90 -13.03
C GLY A 14 -6.39 5.63 -11.55
N GLN A 15 -6.63 4.37 -11.16
CA GLN A 15 -6.89 4.03 -9.76
C GLN A 15 -5.61 4.21 -8.92
N LEU A 16 -5.74 4.92 -7.81
CA LEU A 16 -4.69 5.11 -6.81
C LEU A 16 -4.80 4.04 -5.70
N ARG A 17 -3.66 3.49 -5.28
CA ARG A 17 -3.58 2.57 -4.13
C ARG A 17 -2.41 2.90 -3.22
N PHE A 18 -2.72 2.98 -1.93
CA PHE A 18 -1.77 3.27 -0.88
C PHE A 18 -1.17 2.00 -0.26
N PHE A 19 0.10 2.08 0.11
CA PHE A 19 0.84 1.02 0.75
C PHE A 19 1.59 1.54 1.98
N GLU A 20 1.46 0.82 3.09
CA GLU A 20 2.31 0.98 4.27
C GLU A 20 3.45 -0.02 4.15
N ALA A 21 4.70 0.44 4.21
CA ALA A 21 5.88 -0.38 3.95
C ALA A 21 6.64 -0.66 5.25
N LYS A 22 6.86 -1.94 5.56
CA LYS A 22 7.57 -2.36 6.78
C LYS A 22 8.70 -3.31 6.42
N HIS A 23 9.89 -3.01 6.94
CA HIS A 23 10.95 -4.00 6.98
C HIS A 23 10.54 -5.15 7.91
N TYR A 24 10.95 -6.38 7.59
CA TYR A 24 10.61 -7.59 8.34
C TYR A 24 10.95 -7.46 9.83
N SER A 25 12.06 -6.82 10.18
CA SER A 25 12.44 -6.60 11.59
C SER A 25 11.53 -5.65 12.36
N ASN A 26 10.59 -4.95 11.71
CA ASN A 26 9.72 -4.00 12.37
C ASN A 26 8.74 -4.70 13.32
N GLY A 27 8.77 -4.37 14.61
CA GLY A 27 7.92 -4.99 15.62
C GLY A 27 6.41 -4.75 15.45
N GLU A 28 5.99 -3.74 14.67
CA GLU A 28 4.57 -3.38 14.48
C GLU A 28 3.78 -4.42 13.67
N ILE A 29 4.47 -5.23 12.86
CA ILE A 29 3.87 -6.35 12.11
C ILE A 29 3.55 -7.53 13.02
N ARG A 30 4.15 -7.59 14.21
CA ARG A 30 4.02 -8.68 15.17
C ARG A 30 3.02 -8.32 16.25
N ALA A 31 2.38 -9.34 16.80
CA ALA A 31 1.61 -9.24 18.04
C ALA A 31 2.30 -10.02 19.15
N LYS A 32 2.16 -9.55 20.39
CA LYS A 32 2.28 -10.43 21.55
C LYS A 32 1.07 -11.36 21.57
N THR A 33 1.21 -12.57 22.09
CA THR A 33 0.11 -13.53 22.24
C THR A 33 -1.13 -12.86 22.83
N GLY A 34 -2.27 -12.97 22.14
CA GLY A 34 -3.55 -12.38 22.57
C GLY A 34 -3.72 -10.88 22.25
N SER A 35 -2.82 -10.25 21.50
CA SER A 35 -2.93 -8.82 21.14
C SER A 35 -3.05 -8.59 19.63
N THR A 36 -3.59 -7.43 19.26
CA THR A 36 -3.66 -6.97 17.86
C THR A 36 -2.35 -6.25 17.48
N PRO A 37 -1.66 -6.66 16.39
CA PRO A 37 -0.49 -5.94 15.87
C PRO A 37 -0.78 -4.45 15.67
N ARG A 38 0.22 -3.59 15.91
CA ARG A 38 0.06 -2.13 15.78
C ARG A 38 -0.30 -1.72 14.36
N ILE A 39 0.20 -2.45 13.36
CA ILE A 39 -0.06 -2.20 11.94
C ILE A 39 -1.55 -2.25 11.58
N VAL A 40 -2.34 -3.09 12.26
CA VAL A 40 -3.78 -3.21 12.02
C VAL A 40 -4.49 -1.93 12.41
N ARG A 41 -4.15 -1.36 13.56
CA ARG A 41 -4.71 -0.06 14.00
C ARG A 41 -4.28 1.07 13.07
N GLN A 42 -3.08 1.01 12.51
CA GLN A 42 -2.60 2.01 11.57
C GLN A 42 -3.37 1.97 10.25
N ILE A 43 -3.50 0.80 9.63
CA ILE A 43 -4.26 0.64 8.38
C ILE A 43 -5.74 0.99 8.58
N ALA A 44 -6.34 0.59 9.72
CA ALA A 44 -7.73 0.94 10.03
C ALA A 44 -7.95 2.46 10.16
N ARG A 45 -7.00 3.20 10.75
CA ARG A 45 -7.09 4.67 10.79
C ARG A 45 -7.05 5.28 9.40
N TYR A 46 -6.14 4.81 8.53
CA TYR A 46 -6.07 5.28 7.15
C TYR A 46 -7.34 4.98 6.38
N GLN A 47 -7.86 3.76 6.49
CA GLN A 47 -9.11 3.40 5.85
C GLN A 47 -10.26 4.28 6.32
N LYS A 48 -10.32 4.60 7.63
CA LYS A 48 -11.31 5.55 8.16
C LYS A 48 -11.14 6.95 7.56
N GLN A 49 -9.90 7.44 7.41
CA GLN A 49 -9.63 8.74 6.78
C GLN A 49 -10.03 8.74 5.30
N LEU A 50 -9.67 7.71 4.53
CA LEU A 50 -9.98 7.64 3.10
C LEU A 50 -11.48 7.39 2.81
N ASN A 51 -12.22 6.87 3.78
CA ASN A 51 -13.69 6.75 3.69
C ASN A 51 -14.41 8.07 4.03
N ASP A 52 -13.72 9.07 4.57
CA ASP A 52 -14.30 10.40 4.74
C ASP A 52 -14.34 11.11 3.37
N SER A 53 -15.54 11.48 2.92
CA SER A 53 -15.74 12.06 1.58
C SER A 53 -15.04 13.41 1.36
N ALA A 54 -14.75 14.18 2.41
CA ALA A 54 -13.99 15.41 2.29
C ALA A 54 -12.51 15.08 2.07
N VAL A 55 -11.95 14.20 2.91
CA VAL A 55 -10.56 13.74 2.78
C VAL A 55 -10.32 13.02 1.46
N TYR A 56 -11.22 12.13 1.06
CA TYR A 56 -11.14 11.42 -0.22
C TYR A 56 -11.00 12.38 -1.40
N ARG A 57 -11.87 13.40 -1.46
CA ARG A 57 -11.87 14.40 -2.54
C ARG A 57 -10.61 15.25 -2.51
N GLU A 58 -10.23 15.73 -1.33
CA GLU A 58 -9.00 16.51 -1.15
C GLU A 58 -7.78 15.75 -1.68
N VAL A 59 -7.64 14.48 -1.31
CA VAL A 59 -6.53 13.63 -1.74
C VAL A 59 -6.57 13.38 -3.25
N LEU A 60 -7.75 13.03 -3.80
CA LEU A 60 -7.90 12.75 -5.21
C LEU A 60 -7.58 13.98 -6.07
N ASP A 61 -8.06 15.15 -5.67
CA ASP A 61 -7.83 16.41 -6.39
C ASP A 61 -6.37 16.86 -6.30
N ALA A 62 -5.71 16.64 -5.16
CA ALA A 62 -4.27 16.88 -5.04
C ALA A 62 -3.46 16.03 -6.03
N TYR A 63 -3.79 14.73 -6.18
CA TYR A 63 -3.12 13.87 -7.15
C TYR A 63 -3.47 14.19 -8.60
N ARG A 64 -4.69 14.64 -8.90
CA ARG A 64 -5.05 15.15 -10.22
C ARG A 64 -4.23 16.39 -10.59
N ALA A 65 -4.10 17.34 -9.67
CA ALA A 65 -3.26 18.51 -9.87
C ALA A 65 -1.79 18.12 -10.09
N HIS A 66 -1.28 17.16 -9.30
CA HIS A 66 0.08 16.65 -9.47
C HIS A 66 0.29 16.02 -10.85
N VAL A 67 -0.61 15.13 -11.29
CA VAL A 67 -0.54 14.51 -12.62
C VAL A 67 -0.66 15.54 -13.74
N ALA A 68 -1.51 16.56 -13.58
CA ALA A 68 -1.61 17.66 -14.54
C ALA A 68 -0.28 18.42 -14.72
N VAL A 69 0.43 18.69 -13.62
CA VAL A 69 1.77 19.32 -13.66
C VAL A 69 2.78 18.41 -14.37
N ILE A 70 2.83 17.12 -14.01
CA ILE A 70 3.73 16.15 -14.66
C ILE A 70 3.45 16.08 -16.17
N ASN A 71 2.18 15.96 -16.56
CA ASN A 71 1.81 15.95 -17.97
C ASN A 71 2.17 17.27 -18.66
N SER A 72 2.01 18.42 -18.02
CA SER A 72 2.44 19.70 -18.61
C SER A 72 3.94 19.76 -18.86
N LEU A 73 4.76 19.11 -18.02
CA LEU A 73 6.22 19.15 -18.13
C LEU A 73 6.77 18.12 -19.12
N PHE A 74 6.13 16.95 -19.21
CA PHE A 74 6.69 15.79 -19.92
C PHE A 74 5.83 15.29 -21.08
N SER A 75 4.66 15.87 -21.34
CA SER A 75 3.89 15.57 -22.55
C SER A 75 4.54 16.16 -23.80
N PRO A 76 4.47 15.47 -24.95
CA PRO A 76 3.68 14.26 -25.22
C PRO A 76 4.39 12.94 -24.87
N ASN A 77 5.61 12.97 -24.35
CA ASN A 77 6.46 11.79 -24.24
C ASN A 77 6.02 10.81 -23.13
N VAL A 78 5.37 11.30 -22.07
CA VAL A 78 4.90 10.48 -20.95
C VAL A 78 3.49 10.93 -20.51
N PRO A 79 2.42 10.59 -21.27
CA PRO A 79 1.07 10.94 -20.86
C PRO A 79 0.62 10.00 -19.74
N LEU A 80 0.56 10.50 -18.51
CA LEU A 80 -0.04 9.80 -17.39
C LEU A 80 -1.57 9.97 -17.45
N PRO A 81 -2.35 8.91 -17.16
CA PRO A 81 -3.80 9.06 -17.03
C PRO A 81 -4.13 9.91 -15.81
N GLN A 82 -5.25 10.61 -15.86
CA GLN A 82 -5.76 11.33 -14.69
C GLN A 82 -6.20 10.33 -13.62
N PRO A 83 -5.92 10.61 -12.33
CA PRO A 83 -6.46 9.83 -11.23
C PRO A 83 -8.00 9.85 -11.23
N THR A 84 -8.59 8.67 -11.20
CA THR A 84 -10.05 8.46 -11.29
C THR A 84 -10.67 8.20 -9.93
N GLU A 85 -10.00 7.39 -9.12
CA GLU A 85 -10.47 6.94 -7.82
C GLU A 85 -9.30 6.55 -6.89
N ILE A 86 -9.60 6.42 -5.61
CA ILE A 86 -8.67 5.89 -4.59
C ILE A 86 -9.25 4.58 -4.07
N ASP A 87 -8.45 3.51 -4.07
CA ASP A 87 -8.76 2.32 -3.27
C ASP A 87 -8.71 2.70 -1.78
N PRO A 88 -9.86 2.67 -1.05
CA PRO A 88 -9.91 3.11 0.33
C PRO A 88 -9.26 2.11 1.30
N THR A 89 -8.73 0.99 0.80
CA THR A 89 -8.11 -0.07 1.60
C THR A 89 -6.59 -0.09 1.36
N PRO A 90 -5.79 0.60 2.19
CA PRO A 90 -4.34 0.52 2.12
C PRO A 90 -3.84 -0.92 2.33
N ARG A 91 -2.76 -1.28 1.65
CA ARG A 91 -2.14 -2.60 1.76
C ARG A 91 -0.80 -2.55 2.47
N LEU A 92 -0.39 -3.65 3.09
CA LEU A 92 0.91 -3.78 3.73
C LEU A 92 1.94 -4.30 2.71
N LEU A 93 3.11 -3.67 2.64
CA LEU A 93 4.29 -4.19 1.95
C LEU A 93 5.32 -4.61 2.99
N VAL A 94 5.61 -5.92 3.10
CA VAL A 94 6.67 -6.43 3.98
C VAL A 94 7.90 -6.82 3.15
N PHE A 95 9.07 -6.36 3.56
CA PHE A 95 10.32 -6.63 2.84
C PHE A 95 11.53 -6.88 3.75
N GLY A 96 12.65 -7.33 3.19
CA GLY A 96 13.90 -7.51 3.94
C GLY A 96 13.93 -8.80 4.78
N PHE A 97 13.43 -9.89 4.22
CA PHE A 97 13.50 -11.23 4.81
C PHE A 97 14.18 -12.22 3.87
N ASP A 98 14.77 -13.26 4.45
CA ASP A 98 15.38 -14.38 3.72
C ASP A 98 14.47 -15.62 3.67
N ALA A 99 14.94 -16.67 3.00
CA ALA A 99 14.21 -17.93 2.86
C ALA A 99 13.93 -18.63 4.21
N MET A 100 14.83 -18.51 5.19
CA MET A 100 14.65 -19.11 6.53
C MET A 100 13.60 -18.38 7.35
N GLN A 101 13.41 -17.08 7.10
CA GLN A 101 12.44 -16.23 7.79
C GLN A 101 11.03 -16.30 7.17
N GLN A 102 10.91 -16.81 5.94
CA GLN A 102 9.65 -16.80 5.18
C GLN A 102 8.52 -17.54 5.89
N GLU A 103 8.77 -18.74 6.41
CA GLU A 103 7.72 -19.53 7.07
C GLU A 103 7.13 -18.79 8.27
N LYS A 104 8.00 -18.19 9.10
CA LYS A 104 7.57 -17.38 10.25
C LYS A 104 6.77 -16.15 9.81
N LEU A 105 7.22 -15.47 8.75
CA LEU A 105 6.48 -14.35 8.18
C LEU A 105 5.09 -14.78 7.70
N ASP A 106 4.96 -15.96 7.09
CA ASP A 106 3.69 -16.46 6.56
C ASP A 106 2.67 -16.76 7.65
N VAL A 107 3.11 -17.09 8.86
CA VAL A 107 2.24 -17.20 10.03
C VAL A 107 1.72 -15.82 10.44
N GLU A 108 2.61 -14.83 10.60
CA GLU A 108 2.23 -13.46 10.97
C GLU A 108 1.26 -12.84 9.94
N LEU A 109 1.53 -13.04 8.65
CA LEU A 109 0.70 -12.50 7.57
C LEU A 109 -0.66 -13.21 7.48
N ARG A 110 -0.75 -14.49 7.84
CA ARG A 110 -2.06 -15.18 7.99
C ARG A 110 -2.88 -14.57 9.13
N THR A 111 -2.26 -14.25 10.26
CA THR A 111 -2.93 -13.55 11.37
C THR A 111 -3.41 -12.16 10.95
N LEU A 112 -2.59 -11.40 10.22
CA LEU A 112 -2.98 -10.09 9.70
C LEU A 112 -4.11 -10.19 8.67
N LYS A 113 -4.08 -11.19 7.78
CA LYS A 113 -5.16 -11.45 6.81
C LYS A 113 -6.48 -11.76 7.51
N ALA A 114 -6.46 -12.54 8.59
CA ALA A 114 -7.65 -12.81 9.40
C ALA A 114 -8.24 -11.54 10.05
N GLN A 115 -7.44 -10.48 10.17
CA GLN A 115 -7.85 -9.15 10.65
C GLN A 115 -8.17 -8.17 9.50
N GLY A 116 -8.32 -8.68 8.28
CA GLY A 116 -8.69 -7.87 7.10
C GLY A 116 -7.52 -7.13 6.44
N ILE A 117 -6.28 -7.38 6.85
CA ILE A 117 -5.11 -6.71 6.27
C ILE A 117 -4.61 -7.49 5.04
N SER A 118 -4.69 -6.85 3.87
CA SER A 118 -4.05 -7.35 2.65
C SER A 118 -2.56 -7.00 2.65
N ALA A 119 -1.70 -7.99 2.42
CA ALA A 119 -0.26 -7.83 2.44
C ALA A 119 0.42 -8.41 1.18
N TYR A 120 1.47 -7.73 0.74
CA TYR A 120 2.44 -8.20 -0.24
C TYR A 120 3.79 -8.39 0.45
N LYS A 121 4.48 -9.50 0.19
CA LYS A 121 5.80 -9.77 0.74
C LYS A 121 6.84 -9.87 -0.37
N ILE A 122 8.03 -9.32 -0.15
CA ILE A 122 9.19 -9.53 -1.03
C ILE A 122 10.50 -9.48 -0.25
N GLY A 123 11.32 -10.53 -0.35
CA GLY A 123 12.56 -10.60 0.42
C GLY A 123 13.52 -9.44 0.13
N ASP A 124 13.79 -9.19 -1.16
CA ASP A 124 14.62 -8.08 -1.63
C ASP A 124 13.76 -7.00 -2.27
N ILE A 125 13.69 -5.82 -1.64
CA ILE A 125 12.89 -4.69 -2.13
C ILE A 125 13.32 -4.25 -3.54
N ARG A 126 14.57 -4.46 -3.95
CA ARG A 126 15.06 -4.12 -5.30
C ARG A 126 14.41 -4.96 -6.40
N LYS A 127 13.79 -6.08 -6.03
CA LYS A 127 13.08 -6.97 -6.97
C LYS A 127 11.59 -6.65 -7.05
N VAL A 128 11.12 -5.59 -6.41
CA VAL A 128 9.71 -5.23 -6.40
C VAL A 128 9.25 -4.89 -7.82
N ASN A 129 8.16 -5.52 -8.24
CA ASN A 129 7.51 -5.20 -9.51
C ASN A 129 6.22 -4.42 -9.21
N PRO A 130 6.16 -3.11 -9.57
CA PRO A 130 5.01 -2.26 -9.25
C PRO A 130 3.67 -2.79 -9.77
N VAL A 131 3.65 -3.48 -10.91
CA VAL A 131 2.43 -4.07 -11.47
C VAL A 131 1.93 -5.21 -10.59
N THR A 132 2.82 -6.10 -10.16
CA THR A 132 2.46 -7.21 -9.27
C THR A 132 2.10 -6.73 -7.86
N LEU A 133 2.80 -5.70 -7.36
CA LEU A 133 2.51 -5.06 -6.07
C LEU A 133 1.13 -4.39 -6.11
N PHE A 134 0.83 -3.64 -7.17
CA PHE A 134 -0.45 -2.96 -7.35
C PHE A 134 -1.60 -3.96 -7.36
N ARG A 135 -1.56 -4.96 -8.24
CA ARG A 135 -2.61 -5.99 -8.32
C ARG A 135 -2.76 -6.74 -7.01
N GLY A 136 -1.64 -6.92 -6.31
CA GLY A 136 -1.56 -7.61 -5.03
C GLY A 136 -2.22 -8.96 -5.12
N ASN A 137 -1.78 -9.76 -6.10
CA ASN A 137 -2.13 -11.17 -6.13
C ASN A 137 -1.18 -11.86 -5.16
N PRO A 138 -1.63 -12.19 -3.94
CA PRO A 138 -0.78 -12.84 -2.99
C PRO A 138 -0.76 -14.30 -3.47
N ARG A 139 0.25 -14.68 -4.25
CA ARG A 139 0.56 -16.10 -4.38
C ARG A 139 1.11 -16.52 -3.02
N TRP A 140 0.23 -16.92 -2.12
CA TRP A 140 0.56 -17.73 -0.96
C TRP A 140 0.50 -19.19 -1.40
#